data_AF-A0A2V9LID4-F1
#
_entry.id   AF-A0A2V9LID4-F1
#
_cell.length_a   1.000
_cell.length_b   1.000
_cell.length_c   1.000
_cell.angle_alpha   90.00
_cell.angle_beta   90.00
_cell.angle_gamma   90.00
#
_symmetry.space_group_name_H-M   'P 1'
#
loop_
_entity.id
_entity.type
_entity.pdbx_description
1 polymer ?
#
loop_
_entity_poly.entity_id
_entity_poly.type
_entity_poly.pdbx_seq_one_letter_code
_entity_poly.pdbx_strand_id
1 'polypeptide(L)'
;MRISEPMTMVTDYLLATVALFFARGLFRAAGPGARRCVRLWAWGFLILAAAALVGGTFHGGAFYLADPVRRALWNVTVYFIGFASALMVAGTAASRIARRDESARWLLTGLAVSLLGMAVQQSSLHFGQDFNHNDIYHCIQIAALWPFYRGARLLEDR
;
A
#
# COMPACT_ATOMS: atom_id res chain seq x y z
N MET A 1 -22.81 4.40 -17.26
CA MET A 1 -21.47 5.00 -17.10
C MET A 1 -20.45 3.95 -17.53
N ARG A 2 -19.45 4.28 -18.35
CA ARG A 2 -18.36 3.36 -18.76
C ARG A 2 -17.13 3.64 -17.89
N ILE A 3 -16.40 2.61 -17.46
CA ILE A 3 -15.20 2.74 -16.62
C ILE A 3 -14.00 2.33 -17.46
N SER A 4 -12.91 3.10 -17.43
CA SER A 4 -11.75 2.88 -18.31
C SER A 4 -10.96 1.63 -17.97
N GLU A 5 -10.69 1.43 -16.68
CA GLU A 5 -10.01 0.25 -16.16
C GLU A 5 -10.78 -0.27 -14.94
N PRO A 6 -11.89 -1.00 -15.15
CA PRO A 6 -12.81 -1.36 -14.08
C PRO A 6 -12.16 -2.25 -13.02
N MET A 7 -11.35 -3.23 -13.45
CA MET A 7 -10.67 -4.13 -12.52
C MET A 7 -9.55 -3.42 -11.75
N THR A 8 -8.79 -2.54 -12.41
CA THR A 8 -7.73 -1.77 -11.74
C THR A 8 -8.32 -0.88 -10.67
N MET A 9 -9.41 -0.17 -10.98
CA MET A 9 -10.14 0.66 -10.03
C MET A 9 -10.68 -0.16 -8.83
N VAL A 10 -11.28 -1.33 -9.08
CA VAL A 10 -11.81 -2.19 -8.01
C VAL A 10 -10.70 -2.68 -7.10
N THR A 11 -9.59 -3.14 -7.67
CA THR A 11 -8.45 -3.63 -6.90
C THR A 11 -7.76 -2.51 -6.12
N ASP A 12 -7.68 -1.31 -6.67
CA ASP A 12 -7.23 -0.10 -5.96
C ASP A 12 -8.11 0.23 -4.74
N TYR A 13 -9.44 0.22 -4.90
CA TYR A 13 -10.35 0.50 -3.78
C TYR A 13 -10.34 -0.60 -2.72
N LEU A 14 -10.10 -1.86 -3.12
CA LEU A 14 -9.87 -2.95 -2.18
C LEU A 14 -8.55 -2.74 -1.42
N LEU A 15 -7.47 -2.37 -2.10
CA LEU A 15 -6.18 -2.02 -1.49
C LEU A 15 -6.33 -0.87 -0.50
N ALA A 16 -7.08 0.18 -0.87
CA ALA A 16 -7.38 1.30 0.00
C ALA A 16 -8.10 0.86 1.28
N THR A 17 -9.12 0.00 1.14
CA THR A 17 -9.92 -0.52 2.25
C THR A 17 -9.07 -1.36 3.21
N VAL A 18 -8.25 -2.27 2.68
CA VAL A 18 -7.38 -3.14 3.49
C VAL A 18 -6.28 -2.32 4.18
N ALA A 19 -5.66 -1.37 3.48
CA ALA A 19 -4.67 -0.47 4.05
C ALA A 19 -5.26 0.37 5.20
N LEU A 20 -6.47 0.91 5.03
CA LEU A 20 -7.17 1.66 6.07
C LEU A 20 -7.50 0.78 7.29
N PHE A 21 -7.93 -0.46 7.06
CA PHE A 21 -8.17 -1.43 8.13
C PHE A 21 -6.91 -1.69 8.96
N PHE A 22 -5.76 -1.91 8.30
CA PHE A 22 -4.49 -2.10 8.98
C PHE A 22 -3.97 -0.84 9.66
N ALA A 23 -4.12 0.35 9.06
CA ALA A 23 -3.81 1.63 9.69
C ALA A 23 -4.55 1.77 11.03
N ARG A 24 -5.87 1.54 11.04
CA ARG A 24 -6.70 1.58 12.25
C ARG A 24 -6.26 0.52 13.26
N GLY A 25 -5.89 -0.67 12.79
CA GLY A 25 -5.33 -1.73 13.63
C GLY A 25 -4.03 -1.33 14.32
N LEU A 26 -3.11 -0.66 13.61
CA LEU A 26 -1.83 -0.20 14.15
C LEU A 26 -1.99 0.99 15.09
N PHE A 27 -2.89 1.94 14.80
CA PHE A 27 -3.19 3.03 15.74
C PHE A 27 -3.71 2.50 17.07
N ARG A 28 -4.59 1.49 17.04
CA ARG A 28 -5.06 0.82 18.26
C ARG A 28 -3.96 0.05 18.97
N ALA A 29 -3.14 -0.68 18.19
CA ALA A 29 -2.04 -1.45 18.75
C ALA A 29 -1.02 -0.53 19.45
N ALA A 30 -0.63 0.59 18.83
CA ALA A 30 0.33 1.53 19.40
C ALA A 30 -0.03 1.90 20.85
N GLY A 31 -1.33 2.06 21.16
CA GLY A 31 -1.84 2.32 22.50
C GLY A 31 -1.50 3.73 23.00
N PRO A 32 -1.79 4.04 24.28
CA PRO A 32 -1.44 5.33 24.89
C PRO A 32 0.06 5.51 25.11
N GLY A 33 0.80 4.40 25.25
CA GLY A 33 2.26 4.39 25.30
C GLY A 33 2.80 4.72 23.92
N ALA A 34 3.57 5.80 23.82
CA ALA A 34 3.93 6.48 22.57
C ALA A 34 4.83 5.67 21.60
N ARG A 35 4.42 4.47 21.16
CA ARG A 35 5.15 3.62 20.20
C ARG A 35 5.27 4.30 18.84
N ARG A 36 6.27 5.16 18.71
CA ARG A 36 6.49 6.05 17.58
C ARG A 36 6.67 5.26 16.29
N CYS A 37 7.45 4.17 16.33
CA CYS A 37 7.67 3.28 15.19
C CYS A 37 6.34 2.73 14.63
N VAL A 38 5.47 2.20 15.50
CA VAL A 38 4.15 1.66 15.14
C VAL A 38 3.24 2.75 14.59
N ARG A 39 3.24 3.96 15.19
CA ARG A 39 2.44 5.10 14.71
C ARG A 39 2.89 5.60 13.35
N LEU A 40 4.19 5.62 13.07
CA LEU A 40 4.72 5.99 11.76
C LEU A 40 4.26 5.00 10.68
N TRP A 41 4.30 3.70 10.98
CA TRP A 41 3.70 2.69 10.11
C TRP A 41 2.18 2.86 9.94
N ALA A 42 1.44 3.17 11.02
CA ALA A 42 0.00 3.43 10.96
C ALA A 42 -0.33 4.59 10.03
N TRP A 43 0.41 5.70 10.12
CA TRP A 43 0.30 6.83 9.18
C TRP A 43 0.70 6.43 7.76
N GLY A 44 1.76 5.64 7.59
CA GLY A 44 2.17 5.11 6.29
C GLY A 44 1.04 4.33 5.62
N PHE A 45 0.38 3.42 6.33
CA PHE A 45 -0.79 2.68 5.83
C PHE A 45 -1.98 3.60 5.53
N LEU A 46 -2.22 4.64 6.33
CA LEU A 46 -3.32 5.58 6.07
C LEU A 46 -3.08 6.39 4.80
N ILE A 47 -1.86 6.88 4.59
CA ILE A 47 -1.48 7.61 3.37
C ILE A 47 -1.49 6.67 2.17
N LEU A 48 -1.07 5.41 2.32
CA LEU A 48 -1.19 4.40 1.27
C LEU A 48 -2.65 4.16 0.89
N ALA A 49 -3.56 4.12 1.87
CA ALA A 49 -5.00 4.00 1.61
C ALA A 49 -5.53 5.19 0.79
N ALA A 50 -5.11 6.41 1.13
CA ALA A 50 -5.43 7.59 0.35
C ALA A 50 -4.82 7.53 -1.06
N ALA A 51 -3.58 7.06 -1.20
CA ALA A 51 -2.93 6.89 -2.50
C ALA A 51 -3.73 5.94 -3.40
N ALA A 52 -4.11 4.77 -2.89
CA ALA A 52 -4.89 3.78 -3.63
C ALA A 52 -6.30 4.29 -3.98
N LEU A 53 -6.95 5.06 -3.11
CA LEU A 53 -8.24 5.69 -3.42
C LEU A 53 -8.13 6.71 -4.56
N VAL A 54 -7.08 7.54 -4.55
CA VAL A 54 -6.84 8.52 -5.63
C VAL A 54 -6.43 7.79 -6.93
N GLY A 55 -5.59 6.76 -6.83
CA GLY A 55 -5.16 5.91 -7.95
C GLY A 55 -6.32 5.20 -8.63
N GLY A 56 -7.22 4.58 -7.87
CA GLY A 56 -8.41 3.95 -8.43
C GLY A 56 -9.31 4.95 -9.16
N THR A 57 -9.43 6.18 -8.64
CA THR A 57 -10.17 7.26 -9.32
C THR A 57 -9.50 7.67 -10.64
N PHE A 58 -8.17 7.69 -10.69
CA PHE A 58 -7.41 7.92 -11.92
C PHE A 58 -7.65 6.82 -12.96
N HIS A 59 -7.59 5.55 -12.56
CA HIS A 59 -7.77 4.39 -13.46
C HIS A 59 -9.21 4.22 -13.93
N GLY A 60 -10.21 4.50 -13.09
CA GLY A 60 -11.62 4.35 -13.44
C GLY A 60 -12.22 5.54 -14.20
N GLY A 61 -11.72 6.74 -13.94
CA GLY A 61 -12.33 8.00 -14.37
C GLY A 61 -11.85 8.56 -15.71
N ALA A 62 -10.98 7.86 -16.46
CA ALA A 62 -10.28 8.46 -17.60
C ALA A 62 -11.22 8.99 -18.70
N PHE A 63 -12.41 8.42 -18.86
CA PHE A 63 -13.40 8.88 -19.85
C PHE A 63 -14.11 10.18 -19.48
N TYR A 64 -14.03 10.62 -18.22
CA TYR A 64 -14.81 11.75 -17.70
C TYR A 64 -13.95 12.88 -17.13
N LEU A 65 -12.65 12.66 -16.99
CA LEU A 65 -11.72 13.60 -16.37
C LEU A 65 -10.88 14.29 -17.45
N ALA A 66 -10.79 15.62 -17.39
CA ALA A 66 -9.88 16.38 -18.24
C ALA A 66 -8.42 16.01 -17.95
N ASP A 67 -7.56 16.07 -18.97
CA ASP A 67 -6.15 15.66 -18.87
C ASP A 67 -5.36 16.34 -17.74
N PRO A 68 -5.52 17.65 -17.47
CA PRO A 68 -4.87 18.28 -16.33
C PRO A 68 -5.28 17.67 -14.98
N VAL A 69 -6.55 17.30 -14.84
CA VAL A 69 -7.09 16.66 -13.63
C VAL A 69 -6.53 15.25 -13.49
N ARG A 70 -6.50 14.47 -14.58
CA ARG A 70 -5.89 13.13 -14.57
C ARG A 70 -4.41 13.18 -14.17
N ARG A 71 -3.66 14.11 -14.73
CA ARG A 71 -2.24 14.32 -14.37
C ARG A 71 -2.08 14.71 -12.91
N ALA A 72 -2.95 15.58 -12.38
CA ALA A 72 -2.93 15.95 -10.98
C ALA A 72 -3.22 14.74 -10.06
N LEU A 73 -4.23 13.92 -10.38
CA LEU A 73 -4.55 12.71 -9.63
C LEU A 73 -3.37 11.72 -9.61
N TRP A 74 -2.72 11.52 -10.76
CA TRP A 74 -1.54 10.66 -10.83
C TRP A 74 -0.38 11.20 -9.98
N ASN A 75 -0.07 12.49 -10.09
CA ASN A 75 0.98 13.12 -9.29
C ASN A 75 0.70 12.99 -7.78
N VAL A 76 -0.54 13.25 -7.35
CA VAL A 76 -0.97 13.08 -5.95
C VAL A 76 -0.78 11.62 -5.50
N THR A 77 -1.19 10.67 -6.34
CA THR A 77 -1.01 9.23 -6.07
C THR A 77 0.47 8.90 -5.84
N VAL A 78 1.35 9.32 -6.75
CA VAL A 78 2.80 9.07 -6.65
C VAL A 78 3.41 9.74 -5.41
N TYR A 79 3.04 10.99 -5.11
CA TYR A 79 3.51 11.67 -3.90
C TYR A 79 3.05 10.98 -2.61
N PHE A 80 1.81 10.49 -2.57
CA PHE A 80 1.32 9.74 -1.42
C PHE A 80 2.01 8.39 -1.27
N ILE A 81 2.27 7.66 -2.36
CA ILE A 81 3.07 6.41 -2.31
C ILE A 81 4.47 6.69 -1.73
N GLY A 82 5.14 7.74 -2.22
CA GLY A 82 6.45 8.14 -1.72
C GLY A 82 6.43 8.53 -0.25
N PHE A 83 5.45 9.32 0.17
CA PHE A 83 5.30 9.76 1.57
C PHE A 83 4.95 8.60 2.51
N ALA A 84 4.06 7.70 2.10
CA ALA A 84 3.75 6.47 2.83
C ALA A 84 5.00 5.61 3.04
N SER A 85 5.79 5.41 1.98
CA SER A 85 7.03 4.64 2.00
C SER A 85 8.06 5.28 2.95
N ALA A 86 8.21 6.60 2.90
CA ALA A 86 9.10 7.34 3.81
C ALA A 86 8.71 7.17 5.29
N LEU A 87 7.40 7.19 5.61
CA LEU A 87 6.91 6.94 6.96
C LEU A 87 7.17 5.52 7.43
N MET A 88 6.97 4.51 6.57
CA MET A 88 7.24 3.11 6.88
C MET A 88 8.74 2.86 7.12
N VAL A 89 9.61 3.46 6.30
CA VAL A 89 11.06 3.45 6.49
C VAL A 89 11.44 4.15 7.80
N ALA A 90 10.89 5.33 8.07
CA ALA A 90 11.14 6.07 9.31
C ALA A 90 10.68 5.29 10.55
N GLY A 91 9.52 4.62 10.48
CA GLY A 91 9.02 3.75 11.56
C GLY A 91 9.96 2.58 11.82
N THR A 92 10.43 1.93 10.77
CA THR A 92 11.42 0.83 10.87
C THR A 92 12.76 1.34 11.41
N ALA A 93 13.24 2.50 10.93
CA ALA A 93 14.47 3.11 11.41
C ALA A 93 14.39 3.60 12.86
N ALA A 94 13.20 3.93 13.35
CA ALA A 94 12.97 4.29 14.75
C ALA A 94 12.82 3.07 15.68
N SER A 95 12.83 1.85 15.15
CA SER A 95 12.58 0.62 15.91
C SER A 95 13.86 -0.14 16.29
N ARG A 96 13.81 -0.88 17.40
CA ARG A 96 14.81 -1.89 17.78
C ARG A 96 14.53 -3.15 16.98
N ILE A 97 15.34 -3.42 15.95
CA ILE A 97 15.27 -4.65 15.18
C ILE A 97 16.59 -5.40 15.31
N ALA A 98 16.51 -6.66 15.77
CA ALA A 98 17.62 -7.60 15.73
C ALA A 98 17.52 -8.52 14.50
N ARG A 99 18.64 -9.09 14.05
CA ARG A 99 18.71 -9.99 12.88
C ARG A 99 17.78 -11.22 12.93
N ARG A 100 17.37 -11.64 14.14
CA ARG A 100 16.46 -12.78 14.37
C ARG A 100 15.08 -12.37 14.88
N ASP A 101 14.78 -11.08 14.82
CA ASP A 101 13.49 -10.56 15.26
C ASP A 101 12.36 -11.09 14.36
N GLU A 102 11.26 -11.48 14.98
CA GLU A 102 10.04 -11.84 14.26
C GLU A 102 9.52 -10.67 13.43
N SER A 103 9.64 -9.43 13.91
CA SER A 103 9.24 -8.24 13.17
C SER A 103 9.97 -8.14 11.82
N ALA A 104 11.30 -8.36 11.81
CA ALA A 104 12.13 -8.33 10.61
C ALA A 104 11.72 -9.39 9.58
N ARG A 105 11.43 -10.62 10.03
CA ARG A 105 10.98 -11.69 9.12
C ARG A 105 9.69 -11.29 8.40
N TRP A 106 8.71 -10.77 9.13
CA TRP A 106 7.45 -10.32 8.53
C TRP A 106 7.64 -9.14 7.57
N LEU A 107 8.45 -8.14 7.93
CA LEU A 107 8.74 -6.99 7.06
C LEU A 107 9.48 -7.41 5.78
N LEU A 108 10.44 -8.34 5.88
CA LEU A 108 11.17 -8.88 4.73
C LEU A 108 10.27 -9.74 3.84
N THR A 109 9.35 -10.53 4.42
CA THR A 109 8.34 -11.27 3.64
C THR A 109 7.43 -10.31 2.89
N GLY A 110 6.95 -9.24 3.53
CA GLY A 110 6.16 -8.20 2.85
C GLY A 110 6.92 -7.58 1.69
N LEU A 111 8.18 -7.19 1.91
CA LEU A 111 9.05 -6.65 0.87
C LEU A 111 9.25 -7.62 -0.30
N ALA A 112 9.53 -8.90 -0.02
CA ALA A 112 9.71 -9.92 -1.04
C ALA A 112 8.44 -10.12 -1.88
N VAL A 113 7.27 -10.19 -1.24
CA VAL A 113 5.98 -10.30 -1.95
C VAL A 113 5.71 -9.05 -2.79
N SER A 114 6.00 -7.86 -2.28
CA SER A 114 5.86 -6.61 -3.06
C SER A 114 6.77 -6.56 -4.28
N LEU A 115 8.02 -7.02 -4.17
CA LEU A 115 8.96 -7.10 -5.28
C LEU A 115 8.53 -8.13 -6.33
N LEU A 116 7.97 -9.27 -5.92
CA LEU A 116 7.34 -10.23 -6.83
C LEU A 116 6.18 -9.59 -7.59
N GLY A 117 5.34 -8.81 -6.89
CA GLY A 117 4.30 -8.03 -7.52
C GLY A 117 4.86 -7.07 -8.58
N MET A 118 5.91 -6.31 -8.27
CA MET A 118 6.55 -5.40 -9.22
C MET A 118 7.05 -6.11 -10.48
N ALA A 119 7.61 -7.31 -10.33
CA ALA A 119 8.01 -8.14 -11.48
C ALA A 119 6.80 -8.54 -12.34
N VAL A 120 5.66 -8.88 -11.72
CA VAL A 120 4.41 -9.13 -12.44
C VAL A 120 3.88 -7.88 -13.13
N GLN A 121 3.96 -6.71 -12.51
CA GLN A 121 3.52 -5.45 -13.11
C GLN A 121 4.27 -5.11 -14.40
N GLN A 122 5.57 -5.45 -14.49
CA GLN A 122 6.39 -5.22 -15.68
C GLN A 122 6.20 -6.29 -16.77
N SER A 123 5.39 -7.31 -16.51
CA SER A 123 5.08 -8.38 -17.46
C SER A 123 3.87 -8.04 -18.32
N SER A 124 3.66 -8.82 -19.39
CA SER A 124 2.44 -8.78 -20.19
C SER A 124 1.38 -9.78 -19.73
N LEU A 125 1.45 -10.28 -18.49
CA LEU A 125 0.51 -11.27 -17.98
C LEU A 125 -0.92 -10.72 -17.98
N HIS A 126 -1.87 -11.55 -18.41
CA HIS A 126 -3.30 -11.28 -18.35
C HIS A 126 -4.09 -12.58 -18.29
N PHE A 127 -5.22 -12.56 -17.60
CA PHE A 127 -6.17 -13.66 -17.48
C PHE A 127 -7.51 -13.23 -18.06
N GLY A 128 -7.89 -13.83 -19.18
CA GLY A 128 -9.08 -13.39 -19.91
C GLY A 128 -8.91 -11.98 -20.49
N GLN A 129 -10.04 -11.29 -20.67
CA GLN A 129 -10.08 -9.98 -21.31
C GLN A 129 -9.93 -8.82 -20.33
N ASP A 130 -10.41 -9.00 -19.10
CA ASP A 130 -10.62 -7.88 -18.16
C ASP A 130 -9.62 -7.84 -17.00
N PHE A 131 -8.79 -8.87 -16.81
CA PHE A 131 -7.86 -8.98 -15.68
C PHE A 131 -6.41 -9.06 -16.16
N ASN A 132 -5.64 -8.00 -15.96
CA ASN A 132 -4.28 -7.82 -16.49
C ASN A 132 -3.22 -7.74 -15.38
N HIS A 133 -1.96 -7.48 -15.78
CA HIS A 133 -0.81 -7.37 -14.89
C HIS A 133 -0.96 -6.32 -13.77
N ASN A 134 -1.68 -5.21 -14.01
CA ASN A 134 -1.95 -4.21 -12.96
C ASN A 134 -2.90 -4.77 -11.90
N ASP A 135 -3.94 -5.49 -12.31
CA ASP A 135 -4.89 -6.10 -11.38
C ASP A 135 -4.21 -7.18 -10.53
N ILE A 136 -3.39 -8.04 -11.17
CA ILE A 136 -2.61 -9.06 -10.47
C ILE A 136 -1.61 -8.39 -9.52
N TYR A 137 -0.94 -7.33 -9.97
CA TYR A 137 -0.04 -6.54 -9.13
C TYR A 137 -0.75 -6.03 -7.88
N HIS A 138 -1.92 -5.41 -8.01
CA HIS A 138 -2.70 -4.92 -6.87
C HIS A 138 -3.13 -6.05 -5.94
N CYS A 139 -3.59 -7.18 -6.47
CA CYS A 139 -3.90 -8.37 -5.65
C CYS A 139 -2.68 -8.84 -4.85
N ILE A 140 -1.49 -8.86 -5.45
CA ILE A 140 -0.24 -9.21 -4.77
C ILE A 140 0.11 -8.17 -3.70
N GLN A 141 -0.03 -6.87 -3.98
CA GLN A 141 0.22 -5.82 -2.99
C GLN A 141 -0.75 -5.90 -1.82
N ILE A 142 -2.04 -6.21 -2.06
CA ILE A 142 -3.04 -6.46 -1.00
C ILE A 142 -2.58 -7.60 -0.10
N ALA A 143 -2.10 -8.71 -0.68
CA ALA A 143 -1.55 -9.83 0.09
C ALA A 143 -0.29 -9.42 0.88
N ALA A 144 0.58 -8.59 0.30
CA ALA A 144 1.80 -8.08 0.94
C ALA A 144 1.52 -7.18 2.16
N LEU A 145 0.36 -6.50 2.19
CA LEU A 145 -0.02 -5.65 3.31
C LEU A 145 -0.12 -6.42 4.63
N TRP A 146 -0.49 -7.70 4.61
CA TRP A 146 -0.62 -8.49 5.84
C TRP A 146 0.72 -8.74 6.54
N PRO A 147 1.77 -9.28 5.87
CA PRO A 147 3.11 -9.36 6.45
C PRO A 147 3.62 -8.01 6.96
N PHE A 148 3.44 -6.93 6.21
CA PHE A 148 3.84 -5.59 6.67
C PHE A 148 3.11 -5.17 7.93
N TYR A 149 1.79 -5.34 7.99
CA TYR A 149 0.99 -5.06 9.19
C TYR A 149 1.47 -5.88 10.39
N ARG A 150 1.74 -7.18 10.19
CA ARG A 150 2.21 -8.07 11.24
C ARG A 150 3.59 -7.66 11.76
N GLY A 151 4.53 -7.36 10.87
CA GLY A 151 5.85 -6.88 11.24
C GLY A 151 5.80 -5.55 11.97
N ALA A 152 5.06 -4.58 11.44
CA ALA A 152 4.89 -3.26 12.02
C ALA A 152 4.28 -3.31 13.43
N ARG A 153 3.33 -4.23 13.69
CA ARG A 153 2.68 -4.36 15.00
C ARG A 153 3.61 -4.86 16.10
N LEU A 154 4.68 -5.58 15.72
CA LEU A 154 5.68 -6.14 16.63
C LEU A 154 6.84 -5.18 16.91
N LEU A 155 6.90 -4.03 16.24
CA LEU A 155 7.99 -3.08 16.45
C LEU A 155 7.95 -2.46 17.85
N GLU A 156 9.15 -2.24 18.38
CA GLU A 156 9.41 -1.54 19.62
C GLU A 156 10.34 -0.35 19.35
N ASP A 157 10.11 0.77 20.05
CA ASP A 157 10.94 1.96 19.88
C ASP A 157 12.38 1.75 20.36
N ARG A 158 13.33 2.43 19.69
CA ARG A 158 14.74 2.51 20.07
C ARG A 158 15.03 3.16 21.41
#